data_AF-A0A918WMN6-F1
#
_entry.id   AF-A0A918WMN6-F1
#
_cell.length_a   1.000
_cell.length_b   1.000
_cell.length_c   1.000
_cell.angle_alpha   90.00
_cell.angle_beta   90.00
_cell.angle_gamma   90.00
#
_symmetry.space_group_name_H-M   'P 1'
#
loop_
_entity.id
_entity.type
_entity.pdbx_description
1 polymer ?
#
loop_
_entity_poly.entity_id
_entity_poly.type
_entity_poly.pdbx_seq_one_letter_code
_entity_poly.pdbx_strand_id
1 'polypeptide(L)'
;MDSVNDAGQQAPESGVDAGFDEDAVLLLMQWLAEQGAVVTISAGGSAVRPVREERWTFHVSGPVVVAEEGTIGQCVRNALPRLREAGMPVDEGMPESACMRGGGPEGTGMLVLDWLAEQGLSVFLKADGARTTPGWTLIVGGEPLTERQRADGPSAGRCLGRMLSRLRAEGVAVPV
;
A
#
# COMPACT_ATOMS: atom_id res chain seq x y z
N MET A 1 -59.21 -0.59 15.08
CA MET A 1 -58.61 0.72 14.83
C MET A 1 -57.35 0.78 15.68
N ASP A 2 -56.30 0.17 15.15
CA ASP A 2 -55.21 0.86 14.42
C ASP A 2 -54.11 1.19 15.42
N SER A 3 -53.03 0.40 15.48
CA SER A 3 -51.89 0.36 14.55
C SER A 3 -50.74 1.23 15.06
N VAL A 4 -49.52 0.65 15.02
CA VAL A 4 -48.23 1.34 14.73
C VAL A 4 -47.62 2.10 15.93
N ASN A 5 -46.32 2.03 16.30
CA ASN A 5 -45.15 1.32 15.80
C ASN A 5 -44.04 1.38 16.87
N ASP A 6 -43.25 0.31 16.94
CA ASP A 6 -41.79 0.35 16.75
C ASP A 6 -40.98 1.35 17.60
N ALA A 7 -40.52 0.90 18.78
CA ALA A 7 -39.35 1.47 19.45
C ALA A 7 -38.08 0.97 18.74
N GLY A 8 -37.91 1.40 17.49
CA GLY A 8 -36.66 1.29 16.76
C GLY A 8 -35.73 2.42 17.18
N GLN A 9 -34.68 2.08 17.91
CA GLN A 9 -33.38 2.74 17.79
C GLN A 9 -32.29 1.86 18.43
N GLN A 10 -31.96 0.80 17.68
CA GLN A 10 -30.59 0.31 17.67
C GLN A 10 -29.71 1.45 17.16
N ALA A 11 -28.69 1.81 17.93
CA ALA A 11 -27.48 2.39 17.34
C ALA A 11 -26.94 1.39 16.32
N PRO A 12 -26.46 1.89 15.17
CA PRO A 12 -25.02 2.02 15.09
C PRO A 12 -24.65 3.46 14.78
N GLU A 13 -23.80 4.04 15.62
CA GLU A 13 -22.95 5.15 15.19
C GLU A 13 -22.01 4.58 14.13
N SER A 14 -22.48 4.57 12.88
CA SER A 14 -21.63 4.44 11.71
C SER A 14 -20.82 5.73 11.62
N GLY A 15 -19.76 5.81 12.43
CA GLY A 15 -18.62 6.64 12.12
C GLY A 15 -18.20 6.25 10.72
N VAL A 16 -18.46 7.13 9.75
CA VAL A 16 -17.99 6.97 8.39
C VAL A 16 -16.47 7.01 8.48
N ASP A 17 -15.87 5.81 8.56
CA ASP A 17 -14.47 5.54 8.28
C ASP A 17 -14.13 6.27 6.98
N ALA A 18 -13.47 7.41 7.08
CA ALA A 18 -12.74 7.99 5.96
C ALA A 18 -11.54 7.07 5.71
N GLY A 19 -11.84 5.88 5.17
CA GLY A 19 -10.89 4.81 4.96
C GLY A 19 -9.90 5.23 3.89
N PHE A 20 -8.61 5.16 4.23
CA PHE A 20 -7.53 5.19 3.25
C PHE A 20 -7.77 4.06 2.24
N ASP A 21 -7.84 4.41 0.96
CA ASP A 21 -7.79 3.41 -0.10
C ASP A 21 -6.35 2.92 -0.29
N GLU A 22 -6.19 1.86 -1.06
CA GLU A 22 -4.92 1.18 -1.21
C GLU A 22 -3.91 2.03 -2.00
N ASP A 23 -4.36 2.99 -2.80
CA ASP A 23 -3.48 3.82 -3.64
C ASP A 23 -3.04 5.10 -2.94
N ALA A 24 -3.82 5.58 -1.96
CA ALA A 24 -3.39 6.58 -1.01
C ALA A 24 -2.07 6.21 -0.31
N VAL A 25 -1.78 4.91 -0.17
CA VAL A 25 -0.51 4.42 0.36
C VAL A 25 0.65 4.79 -0.54
N LEU A 26 0.51 4.65 -1.86
CA LEU A 26 1.56 5.01 -2.82
C LEU A 26 1.81 6.51 -2.82
N LEU A 27 0.75 7.32 -2.69
CA LEU A 27 0.85 8.77 -2.55
C LEU A 27 1.56 9.16 -1.24
N LEU A 28 1.22 8.51 -0.12
CA LEU A 28 1.91 8.71 1.16
C LEU A 28 3.39 8.34 1.07
N MET A 29 3.71 7.21 0.43
CA MET A 29 5.09 6.78 0.20
C MET A 29 5.87 7.81 -0.63
N GLN A 30 5.27 8.30 -1.71
CA GLN A 30 5.87 9.35 -2.56
C GLN A 30 6.14 10.61 -1.75
N TRP A 31 5.14 11.10 -1.03
CA TRP A 31 5.23 12.32 -0.23
C TRP A 31 6.33 12.21 0.83
N LEU A 32 6.34 11.11 1.59
CA LEU A 32 7.38 10.83 2.59
C LEU A 32 8.77 10.78 1.95
N ALA A 33 8.90 10.18 0.76
CA ALA A 33 10.16 10.15 0.03
C ALA A 33 10.60 11.56 -0.43
N GLU A 34 9.68 12.44 -0.82
CA GLU A 34 10.00 13.84 -1.12
C GLU A 34 10.50 14.61 0.11
N GLN A 35 10.10 14.20 1.31
CA GLN A 35 10.64 14.71 2.58
C GLN A 35 12.00 14.06 2.95
N GLY A 36 12.59 13.24 2.06
CA GLY A 36 13.88 12.57 2.28
C GLY A 36 13.79 11.24 3.03
N ALA A 37 12.60 10.71 3.30
CA ALA A 37 12.44 9.40 3.91
C ALA A 37 12.66 8.26 2.90
N VAL A 38 13.02 7.09 3.41
CA VAL A 38 12.96 5.84 2.67
C VAL A 38 11.75 5.07 3.17
N VAL A 39 10.81 4.80 2.28
CA VAL A 39 9.56 4.12 2.63
C VAL A 39 9.50 2.78 1.92
N THR A 40 9.12 1.75 2.65
CA THR A 40 8.97 0.40 2.14
C THR A 40 7.62 -0.17 2.54
N ILE A 41 6.98 -0.86 1.60
CA ILE A 41 5.83 -1.70 1.87
C ILE A 41 6.09 -3.10 1.29
N SER A 42 5.82 -4.14 2.08
CA SER A 42 6.08 -5.51 1.67
C SER A 42 5.08 -6.49 2.22
N ALA A 43 4.82 -7.55 1.46
CA ALA A 43 4.07 -8.70 1.89
C ALA A 43 4.79 -9.99 1.48
N GLY A 44 4.81 -10.96 2.39
CA GLY A 44 5.31 -12.30 2.09
C GLY A 44 4.19 -13.16 1.51
N GLY A 45 4.38 -13.68 0.30
CA GLY A 45 3.54 -14.74 -0.24
C GLY A 45 3.95 -16.11 0.31
N SER A 46 2.98 -16.99 0.53
CA SER A 46 3.23 -18.38 0.93
C SER A 46 2.36 -19.33 0.12
N ALA A 47 2.97 -20.27 -0.59
CA ALA A 47 2.25 -21.32 -1.33
C ALA A 47 1.61 -22.39 -0.42
N VAL A 48 2.00 -22.46 0.85
CA VAL A 48 1.65 -23.56 1.78
C VAL A 48 0.59 -23.14 2.81
N ARG A 49 0.32 -21.84 2.96
CA ARG A 49 -0.74 -21.35 3.84
C ARG A 49 -1.59 -20.34 3.09
N PRO A 50 -2.93 -20.43 3.16
CA PRO A 50 -3.77 -19.35 2.67
C PRO A 50 -3.34 -18.06 3.36
N VAL A 51 -3.20 -17.02 2.55
CA VAL A 51 -2.73 -15.71 2.98
C VAL A 51 -3.64 -15.21 4.12
N ARG A 52 -3.04 -14.84 5.26
CA ARG A 52 -3.75 -14.13 6.33
C ARG A 52 -3.94 -12.68 5.89
N GLU A 53 -5.09 -12.10 6.23
CA GLU A 53 -5.44 -10.69 5.92
C GLU A 53 -4.41 -9.69 6.48
N GLU A 54 -3.66 -10.07 7.53
CA GLU A 54 -2.60 -9.29 8.17
C GLU A 54 -1.21 -9.69 7.64
N ARG A 55 -0.81 -9.20 6.46
CA ARG A 55 0.42 -9.63 5.78
C ARG A 55 1.39 -8.52 5.41
N TRP A 56 0.96 -7.27 5.58
CA TRP A 56 1.71 -6.13 5.10
C TRP A 56 2.56 -5.57 6.21
N THR A 57 3.82 -5.29 5.87
CA THR A 57 4.73 -4.50 6.70
C THR A 57 4.95 -3.18 5.99
N PHE A 58 4.61 -2.08 6.65
CA PHE A 58 4.90 -0.72 6.23
C PHE A 58 6.01 -0.16 7.11
N HIS A 59 7.05 0.38 6.50
CA HIS A 59 8.20 0.89 7.23
C HIS A 59 8.71 2.18 6.59
N VAL A 60 8.95 3.17 7.44
CA VAL A 60 9.52 4.47 7.11
C VAL A 60 10.84 4.59 7.86
N SER A 61 11.90 5.02 7.19
CA SER A 61 13.17 5.39 7.80
C SER A 61 13.72 6.70 7.23
N GLY A 62 14.64 7.34 7.95
CA GLY A 62 15.21 8.64 7.59
C GLY A 62 14.95 9.65 8.71
N PRO A 63 14.28 10.79 8.43
CA PRO A 63 14.01 11.81 9.44
C PRO A 63 13.10 11.29 10.56
N VAL A 64 12.26 10.30 10.26
CA VAL A 64 11.39 9.60 11.21
C VAL A 64 11.48 8.10 10.97
N VAL A 65 11.32 7.31 12.03
CA VAL A 65 11.26 5.85 11.96
C VAL A 65 9.88 5.37 12.41
N VAL A 66 9.18 4.67 11.53
CA VAL A 66 7.87 4.05 11.79
C VAL A 66 7.87 2.65 11.22
N ALA A 67 7.31 1.69 11.94
CA ALA A 67 7.15 0.31 11.48
C ALA A 67 5.79 -0.20 11.94
N GLU A 68 4.96 -0.64 10.99
CA GLU A 68 3.60 -1.14 11.24
C GLU A 68 3.37 -2.44 10.48
N GLU A 69 2.66 -3.37 11.11
CA GLU A 69 2.25 -4.64 10.52
C GLU A 69 0.73 -4.77 10.57
N GLY A 70 0.12 -5.27 9.49
CA GLY A 70 -1.33 -5.46 9.44
C GLY A 70 -1.86 -5.56 8.00
N THR A 71 -3.10 -5.14 7.81
CA THR A 71 -3.62 -4.84 6.47
C THR A 71 -2.99 -3.53 5.96
N ILE A 72 -2.98 -3.30 4.64
CA ILE A 72 -2.47 -2.05 4.04
C ILE A 72 -3.09 -0.83 4.72
N GLY A 73 -4.43 -0.83 4.85
CA GLY A 73 -5.15 0.26 5.50
C GLY A 73 -4.81 0.41 6.99
N GLN A 74 -4.59 -0.70 7.72
CA GLN A 74 -4.20 -0.64 9.13
C GLN A 74 -2.80 -0.06 9.32
N CYS A 75 -1.85 -0.46 8.47
CA CYS A 75 -0.50 0.07 8.47
C CYS A 75 -0.50 1.60 8.35
N VAL A 76 -1.28 2.15 7.41
CA VAL A 76 -1.37 3.60 7.22
C VAL A 76 -2.08 4.28 8.39
N ARG A 77 -3.21 3.73 8.87
CA ARG A 77 -3.93 4.27 10.03
C ARG A 77 -3.06 4.36 11.28
N ASN A 78 -2.20 3.37 11.51
CA ASN A 78 -1.28 3.38 12.65
C ASN A 78 -0.06 4.29 12.43
N ALA A 79 0.44 4.36 11.19
CA ALA A 79 1.63 5.16 10.89
C ALA A 79 1.36 6.66 10.98
N LEU A 80 0.18 7.13 10.55
CA LEU A 80 -0.12 8.56 10.46
C LEU A 80 -0.03 9.32 11.80
N PRO A 81 -0.65 8.86 12.90
CA PRO A 81 -0.47 9.49 14.21
C PRO A 81 1.00 9.59 14.62
N ARG A 82 1.79 8.54 14.37
CA ARG A 82 3.22 8.49 14.74
C ARG A 82 4.06 9.45 13.90
N LEU A 83 3.74 9.59 12.62
CA LEU A 83 4.36 10.58 11.74
C LEU A 83 4.04 12.01 12.21
N ARG A 84 2.79 12.28 12.61
CA ARG A 84 2.38 13.58 13.18
C ARG A 84 3.11 13.88 14.49
N GLU A 85 3.16 12.92 15.41
CA GLU A 85 3.89 13.04 16.69
C GLU A 85 5.38 13.31 16.48
N ALA A 86 5.96 12.76 15.41
CA ALA A 86 7.34 13.01 15.03
C ALA A 86 7.58 14.37 14.32
N GLY A 87 6.53 15.20 14.19
CA GLY A 87 6.63 16.54 13.60
C GLY A 87 6.60 16.57 12.07
N MET A 88 6.18 15.48 11.42
CA MET A 88 5.97 15.50 9.96
C MET A 88 4.71 16.33 9.62
N PRO A 89 4.74 17.18 8.59
CA PRO A 89 3.62 18.06 8.22
C PRO A 89 2.55 17.30 7.42
N VAL A 90 2.02 16.22 8.01
CA VAL A 90 1.05 15.30 7.37
C VAL A 90 -0.25 16.03 6.99
N ASP A 91 -0.63 17.08 7.71
CA ASP A 91 -1.92 17.78 7.53
C ASP A 91 -1.85 18.98 6.56
N GLU A 92 -0.65 19.49 6.25
CA GLU A 92 -0.47 20.70 5.41
C GLU A 92 0.08 20.42 4.00
N GLY A 93 0.60 19.21 3.75
CA GLY A 93 1.32 18.90 2.51
C GLY A 93 0.94 17.58 1.83
N MET A 94 0.06 16.76 2.42
CA MET A 94 -0.43 15.56 1.76
C MET A 94 -1.38 15.93 0.62
N PRO A 95 -1.28 15.27 -0.55
CA PRO A 95 -2.24 15.49 -1.61
C PRO A 95 -3.64 15.11 -1.10
N GLU A 96 -4.62 16.01 -1.23
CA GLU A 96 -6.02 15.76 -0.83
C GLU A 96 -6.58 14.46 -1.47
N SER A 97 -6.05 14.08 -2.64
CA SER A 97 -6.34 12.84 -3.35
C SER A 97 -5.87 11.56 -2.63
N ALA A 98 -4.92 11.63 -1.69
CA ALA A 98 -4.61 10.50 -0.80
C ALA A 98 -5.67 10.33 0.31
N CYS A 99 -6.54 11.31 0.52
CA CYS A 99 -7.60 11.28 1.52
C CYS A 99 -8.99 11.11 0.89
N MET A 100 -9.10 11.11 -0.45
CA MET A 100 -10.37 11.12 -1.19
C MET A 100 -10.49 9.90 -2.10
N ARG A 101 -11.61 9.17 -2.01
CA ARG A 101 -12.00 8.10 -2.94
C ARG A 101 -12.10 8.64 -4.38
N GLY A 102 -11.23 8.22 -5.30
CA GLY A 102 -11.38 8.56 -6.72
C GLY A 102 -10.25 8.08 -7.62
N GLY A 103 -10.51 7.00 -8.37
CA GLY A 103 -9.51 6.28 -9.17
C GLY A 103 -9.10 6.90 -10.51
N GLY A 104 -7.86 6.57 -10.89
CA GLY A 104 -7.31 6.51 -12.26
C GLY A 104 -6.49 5.22 -12.40
N PRO A 105 -5.82 4.93 -13.52
CA PRO A 105 -5.03 3.69 -13.73
C PRO A 105 -3.78 3.57 -12.82
N GLU A 106 -3.47 4.60 -12.03
CA GLU A 106 -2.52 4.54 -10.89
C GLU A 106 -3.19 4.00 -9.62
N GLY A 107 -4.51 3.80 -9.66
CA GLY A 107 -5.43 3.37 -8.61
C GLY A 107 -5.65 1.85 -8.55
N THR A 108 -4.63 1.06 -8.88
CA THR A 108 -4.71 -0.42 -8.89
C THR A 108 -3.38 -1.02 -8.44
N GLY A 109 -2.43 -0.17 -8.02
CA GLY A 109 -1.06 -0.60 -7.80
C GLY A 109 -0.97 -1.55 -6.63
N MET A 110 -1.59 -1.19 -5.51
CA MET A 110 -1.61 -2.02 -4.33
C MET A 110 -2.50 -3.26 -4.50
N LEU A 111 -3.63 -3.17 -5.19
CA LEU A 111 -4.45 -4.34 -5.56
C LEU A 111 -3.65 -5.41 -6.32
N VAL A 112 -2.82 -4.97 -7.27
CA VAL A 112 -1.96 -5.89 -8.03
C VAL A 112 -0.91 -6.53 -7.13
N LEU A 113 -0.29 -5.78 -6.23
CA LEU A 113 0.70 -6.33 -5.30
C LEU A 113 0.06 -7.29 -4.30
N ASP A 114 -1.16 -6.98 -3.87
CA ASP A 114 -1.99 -7.84 -3.02
C ASP A 114 -2.29 -9.16 -3.75
N TRP A 115 -2.81 -9.09 -4.97
CA TRP A 115 -3.03 -10.27 -5.81
C TRP A 115 -1.76 -11.11 -6.01
N LEU A 116 -0.61 -10.48 -6.32
CA LEU A 116 0.65 -11.19 -6.50
C LEU A 116 1.01 -12.00 -5.25
N ALA A 117 0.85 -11.40 -4.08
CA ALA A 117 1.15 -12.08 -2.85
C ALA A 117 0.13 -13.17 -2.47
N GLU A 118 -1.11 -13.08 -2.95
CA GLU A 118 -2.09 -14.19 -2.88
C GLU A 118 -1.65 -15.38 -3.73
N GLN A 119 -0.93 -15.15 -4.82
CA GLN A 119 -0.39 -16.22 -5.67
C GLN A 119 0.86 -16.90 -5.08
N GLY A 120 1.28 -16.51 -3.87
CA GLY A 120 2.48 -17.06 -3.22
C GLY A 120 3.75 -16.25 -3.45
N LEU A 121 3.67 -15.12 -4.15
CA LEU A 121 4.83 -14.26 -4.40
C LEU A 121 5.10 -13.31 -3.22
N SER A 122 6.35 -13.18 -2.81
CA SER A 122 6.78 -12.10 -1.93
C SER A 122 6.98 -10.82 -2.73
N VAL A 123 6.36 -9.72 -2.29
CA VAL A 123 6.44 -8.40 -2.90
C VAL A 123 7.11 -7.42 -1.94
N PHE A 124 7.99 -6.57 -2.47
CA PHE A 124 8.65 -5.51 -1.75
C PHE A 124 8.73 -4.27 -2.64
N LEU A 125 8.02 -3.21 -2.27
CA LEU A 125 8.03 -1.92 -2.95
C LEU A 125 8.73 -0.89 -2.06
N LYS A 126 9.60 -0.09 -2.66
CA LYS A 126 10.36 0.97 -1.98
C LYS A 126 10.26 2.28 -2.74
N ALA A 127 10.03 3.37 -2.02
CA ALA A 127 10.26 4.74 -2.44
C ALA A 127 11.48 5.30 -1.68
N ASP A 128 12.54 5.66 -2.39
CA ASP A 128 13.82 6.06 -1.81
C ASP A 128 14.04 7.56 -1.98
N GLY A 129 13.74 8.33 -0.92
CA GLY A 129 13.87 9.78 -0.86
C GLY A 129 15.29 10.32 -0.70
N ALA A 130 16.27 9.46 -0.41
CA ALA A 130 17.67 9.86 -0.31
C ALA A 130 18.32 10.14 -1.69
N ARG A 131 17.56 10.00 -2.78
CA ARG A 131 18.01 10.17 -4.16
C ARG A 131 17.47 11.49 -4.74
N THR A 132 18.23 12.11 -5.65
CA THR A 132 17.85 13.36 -6.35
C THR A 132 16.58 13.26 -7.19
N THR A 133 16.09 12.06 -7.43
CA THR A 133 14.73 11.77 -7.89
C THR A 133 14.29 10.59 -7.04
N PRO A 134 13.13 10.62 -6.35
CA PRO A 134 12.69 9.50 -5.53
C PRO A 134 12.78 8.20 -6.33
N GLY A 135 13.70 7.34 -5.90
CA GLY A 135 13.99 6.12 -6.63
C GLY A 135 12.98 5.06 -6.23
N TRP A 136 12.11 4.68 -7.16
CA TRP A 136 11.20 3.58 -6.93
C TRP A 136 11.88 2.26 -7.27
N THR A 137 11.70 1.26 -6.42
CA THR A 137 12.17 -0.11 -6.63
C THR A 137 11.06 -1.08 -6.24
N LEU A 138 10.69 -1.97 -7.15
CA LEU A 138 9.83 -3.12 -6.89
C LEU A 138 10.64 -4.41 -7.03
N ILE A 139 10.58 -5.25 -6.01
CA ILE A 139 11.19 -6.58 -5.97
C ILE A 139 10.07 -7.60 -5.78
N VAL A 140 10.08 -8.64 -6.61
CA VAL A 140 9.15 -9.78 -6.50
C VAL A 140 9.96 -11.06 -6.50
N GLY A 141 9.60 -12.02 -5.65
CA GLY A 141 10.25 -13.33 -5.59
C GLY A 141 9.35 -14.37 -4.93
N GLY A 142 9.86 -15.57 -4.71
CA GLY A 142 9.07 -16.70 -4.20
C GLY A 142 8.44 -17.50 -5.34
N GLU A 143 7.91 -18.68 -5.01
CA GLU A 143 7.32 -19.59 -5.99
C GLU A 143 6.07 -18.97 -6.63
N PRO A 144 5.86 -19.10 -7.95
CA PRO A 144 6.58 -19.99 -8.88
C PRO A 144 7.82 -19.38 -9.56
N LEU A 145 8.33 -18.22 -9.12
CA LEU A 145 9.51 -17.61 -9.74
C LEU A 145 10.77 -18.37 -9.35
N THR A 146 11.56 -18.74 -10.37
CA THR A 146 12.87 -19.38 -10.17
C THR A 146 13.91 -18.41 -9.62
N GLU A 147 13.80 -17.14 -9.98
CA GLU A 147 14.70 -16.07 -9.54
C GLU A 147 13.93 -14.83 -9.10
N ARG A 148 14.52 -14.09 -8.15
CA ARG A 148 13.98 -12.83 -7.68
C ARG A 148 14.11 -11.77 -8.79
N GLN A 149 12.99 -11.15 -9.12
CA GLN A 149 12.89 -10.06 -10.08
C GLN A 149 13.03 -8.70 -9.40
N ARG A 150 13.64 -7.73 -10.09
CA ARG A 150 13.78 -6.35 -9.61
C ARG A 150 13.52 -5.34 -10.73
N ALA A 151 12.59 -4.42 -10.52
CA ALA A 151 12.31 -3.30 -11.42
C ALA A 151 12.54 -1.95 -10.69
N ASP A 152 13.41 -1.12 -11.26
CA ASP A 152 13.63 0.25 -10.79
C ASP A 152 12.99 1.26 -11.76
N GLY A 153 12.64 2.45 -11.27
CA GLY A 153 11.97 3.48 -12.06
C GLY A 153 11.77 4.81 -11.33
N PRO A 154 11.34 5.86 -12.05
CA PRO A 154 11.10 7.19 -11.48
C PRO A 154 9.74 7.32 -10.78
N SER A 155 8.85 6.32 -10.89
CA SER A 155 7.54 6.30 -10.25
C SER A 155 7.11 4.87 -9.94
N ALA A 156 6.18 4.71 -8.98
CA ALA A 156 5.58 3.43 -8.65
C ALA A 156 4.99 2.72 -9.87
N GLY A 157 4.19 3.44 -10.67
CA GLY A 157 3.57 2.91 -11.89
C GLY A 157 4.58 2.42 -12.93
N ARG A 158 5.73 3.09 -13.09
CA ARG A 158 6.80 2.65 -14.01
C ARG A 158 7.50 1.39 -13.51
N CYS A 159 7.71 1.25 -12.20
CA CYS A 159 8.23 0.02 -11.61
C CYS A 159 7.24 -1.13 -11.78
N LEU A 160 5.97 -0.89 -11.47
CA LEU A 160 4.91 -1.88 -11.57
C LEU A 160 4.76 -2.36 -13.03
N GLY A 161 4.58 -1.46 -13.99
CA GLY A 161 4.42 -1.84 -15.40
C GLY A 161 5.59 -2.65 -15.95
N ARG A 162 6.84 -2.31 -15.57
CA ARG A 162 8.03 -3.09 -15.92
C ARG A 162 8.02 -4.48 -15.28
N MET A 163 7.65 -4.57 -14.00
CA MET A 163 7.57 -5.84 -13.28
C MET A 163 6.50 -6.76 -13.89
N LEU A 164 5.28 -6.25 -14.10
CA LEU A 164 4.19 -7.05 -14.68
C LEU A 164 4.54 -7.56 -16.08
N SER A 165 5.25 -6.75 -16.87
CA SER A 165 5.75 -7.19 -18.19
C SER A 165 6.72 -8.37 -18.08
N ARG A 166 7.60 -8.38 -17.07
CA ARG A 166 8.54 -9.49 -16.85
C ARG A 166 7.85 -10.74 -16.31
N LEU A 167 6.97 -10.58 -15.33
CA LEU A 167 6.20 -11.68 -14.76
C LEU A 167 5.35 -12.39 -15.83
N ARG A 168 4.75 -11.64 -16.76
CA ARG A 168 4.04 -12.22 -17.91
C ARG A 168 4.97 -12.99 -18.85
N ALA A 169 6.18 -12.47 -19.10
CA ALA A 169 7.16 -13.18 -19.92
C ALA A 169 7.64 -14.50 -19.27
N GLU A 170 7.60 -14.59 -17.94
CA GLU A 170 7.88 -15.80 -17.16
C GLU A 170 6.65 -16.71 -16.95
N GLY A 171 5.51 -16.37 -17.56
CA GLY A 171 4.31 -17.20 -17.54
C GLY A 171 3.43 -17.04 -16.30
N VAL A 172 3.70 -16.05 -15.44
CA VAL A 172 2.80 -15.71 -14.32
C VAL A 172 1.53 -15.06 -14.88
N ALA A 173 0.37 -15.58 -14.48
CA ALA A 173 -0.95 -15.13 -14.94
C ALA A 173 -1.40 -13.81 -14.28
N VAL A 174 -0.66 -12.73 -14.50
CA VAL A 174 -0.91 -11.42 -13.90
C VAL A 174 -2.21 -10.78 -14.45
N PRO A 175 -3.05 -10.14 -13.60
CA PRO A 175 -4.22 -9.39 -14.03
C PRO A 175 -3.92 -8.35 -15.13
N VAL A 176 -4.93 -8.09 -15.97
CA VAL A 176 -4.90 -7.11 -17.07
C VAL A 176 -5.67 -5.86 -16.72
#